data_AF-A0A6N7JVE3-F1
#
_entry.id   AF-A0A6N7JVE3-F1
#
_cell.length_a   1.000
_cell.length_b   1.000
_cell.length_c   1.000
_cell.angle_alpha   90.00
_cell.angle_beta   90.00
_cell.angle_gamma   90.00
#
_symmetry.space_group_name_H-M   'P 1'
#
loop_
_entity.id
_entity.type
_entity.pdbx_description
1 polymer ?
#
loop_
_entity_poly.entity_id
_entity_poly.type
_entity_poly.pdbx_seq_one_letter_code
_entity_poly.pdbx_strand_id
1 'polypeptide(L)'
;MLEELIKIEKKIEGLADAELASGQPYLLSKLGMDLGPDLKIIKQEAETLAEFIKSRFSEKYDIISTGKYGNIQSLVSKSSVIPNAGNRTNDLGEEKRAERFNYRFWAAFSVPIEGNSRFLNIENFIFEDTDVAPSAAHEIIEAEFIAPEEAKDRDKLIIENIRRWIDAKGFKTEQFLAKRRIGQSASSATHNRTLLHAFVDALDKKQLSSVSLPLDVVAALLNRSA
;
A
#
# COMPACT_ATOMS: atom_id res chain seq x y z
N MET A 1 -17.24 31.84 15.89
CA MET A 1 -16.94 31.51 14.48
C MET A 1 -15.75 32.30 13.95
N LEU A 2 -15.85 33.59 13.58
CA LEU A 2 -14.70 34.34 13.01
C LEU A 2 -13.46 34.42 13.94
N GLU A 3 -13.65 34.65 15.24
CA GLU A 3 -12.54 34.70 16.20
C GLU A 3 -11.89 33.33 16.45
N GLU A 4 -12.69 32.26 16.40
CA GLU A 4 -12.20 30.88 16.55
C GLU A 4 -11.37 30.47 15.33
N LEU A 5 -11.79 30.87 14.13
CA LEU A 5 -11.05 30.65 12.90
C LEU A 5 -9.69 31.35 12.91
N ILE A 6 -9.63 32.61 13.34
CA ILE A 6 -8.35 33.34 13.48
C ILE A 6 -7.42 32.63 14.47
N LYS A 7 -7.98 32.05 15.55
CA LYS A 7 -7.19 31.28 16.53
C LYS A 7 -6.65 29.97 15.92
N ILE A 8 -7.45 29.29 15.11
CA ILE A 8 -7.05 28.08 14.39
C ILE A 8 -5.99 28.41 13.34
N GLU A 9 -6.16 29.49 12.59
CA GLU A 9 -5.19 29.96 11.59
C GLU A 9 -3.83 30.24 12.23
N LYS A 10 -3.78 30.98 13.34
CA LYS A 10 -2.53 31.21 14.09
C LYS A 10 -1.90 29.92 14.61
N LYS A 11 -2.71 28.95 15.01
CA LYS A 11 -2.23 27.64 15.47
C LYS A 11 -1.64 26.84 14.31
N ILE A 12 -2.27 26.85 13.13
CA ILE A 12 -1.74 26.23 11.92
C ILE A 12 -0.41 26.86 11.53
N GLU A 13 -0.30 28.20 11.52
CA GLU A 13 0.96 28.89 11.25
C GLU A 13 2.05 28.49 12.24
N GLY A 14 1.77 28.52 13.55
CA GLY A 14 2.76 28.16 14.57
C GLY A 14 3.25 26.72 14.46
N LEU A 15 2.35 25.77 14.16
CA LEU A 15 2.72 24.37 13.94
C LEU A 15 3.50 24.18 12.63
N ALA A 16 3.05 24.85 11.56
CA ALA A 16 3.69 24.77 10.27
C ALA A 16 5.10 25.38 10.29
N ASP A 17 5.27 26.55 10.88
CA ASP A 17 6.57 27.22 10.95
C ASP A 17 7.54 26.45 11.87
N ALA A 18 7.07 25.86 12.97
CA ALA A 18 7.91 25.04 13.84
C ALA A 18 8.43 23.79 13.13
N GLU A 19 7.57 23.07 12.39
CA GLU A 19 7.97 21.86 11.67
C GLU A 19 8.80 22.21 10.43
N LEU A 20 8.43 23.24 9.68
CA LEU A 20 9.16 23.68 8.48
C LEU A 20 10.53 24.29 8.82
N ALA A 21 10.68 24.91 10.00
CA ALA A 21 11.98 25.38 10.49
C ALA A 21 12.98 24.22 10.69
N SER A 22 12.50 22.99 10.93
CA SER A 22 13.34 21.79 10.99
C SER A 22 13.81 21.30 9.60
N GLY A 23 13.34 21.93 8.52
CA GLY A 23 13.68 21.58 7.14
C GLY A 23 12.92 20.36 6.58
N GLN A 24 11.98 19.80 7.34
CA GLN A 24 11.16 18.66 6.91
C GLN A 24 9.79 19.12 6.38
N PRO A 25 9.26 18.51 5.30
CA PRO A 25 7.89 18.72 4.87
C PRO A 25 6.90 18.28 5.95
N TYR A 26 5.89 19.10 6.23
CA TYR A 26 4.95 18.79 7.29
C TYR A 26 3.75 18.00 6.75
N LEU A 27 3.65 16.72 7.13
CA LEU A 27 2.57 15.84 6.69
C LEU A 27 1.20 16.40 7.08
N LEU A 28 0.25 16.48 6.12
CA LEU A 28 -1.10 16.95 6.41
C LEU A 28 -1.86 16.05 7.39
N SER A 29 -1.55 14.74 7.39
CA SER A 29 -2.10 13.81 8.38
C SER A 29 -1.65 14.13 9.80
N LYS A 30 -0.37 14.48 9.98
CA LYS A 30 0.21 14.89 11.27
C LYS A 30 -0.37 16.23 11.70
N LEU A 31 -0.43 17.22 10.81
CA LEU A 31 -1.08 18.51 11.09
C LEU A 31 -2.54 18.32 11.51
N GLY A 32 -3.28 17.42 10.86
CA GLY A 32 -4.64 17.10 11.25
C GLY A 32 -4.76 16.49 12.66
N MET A 33 -3.80 15.66 13.07
CA MET A 33 -3.73 15.12 14.43
C MET A 33 -3.41 16.21 15.45
N ASP A 34 -2.45 17.08 15.16
CA ASP A 34 -2.01 18.16 16.06
C ASP A 34 -3.07 19.27 16.21
N LEU A 35 -3.96 19.43 15.22
CA LEU A 35 -5.13 20.29 15.29
C LEU A 35 -6.25 19.70 16.15
N GLY A 36 -6.42 18.38 16.16
CA GLY A 36 -7.38 17.67 17.01
C GLY A 36 -8.83 18.16 16.80
N PRO A 37 -9.52 18.70 17.83
CA PRO A 37 -10.92 19.11 17.73
C PRO A 37 -11.14 20.28 16.76
N ASP A 38 -10.12 21.10 16.53
CA ASP A 38 -10.17 22.26 15.62
C ASP A 38 -10.43 21.84 14.17
N LEU A 39 -10.06 20.61 13.81
CA LEU A 39 -10.30 20.04 12.47
C LEU A 39 -11.79 19.93 12.14
N LYS A 40 -12.67 19.78 13.15
CA LYS A 40 -14.12 19.75 12.93
C LYS A 40 -14.64 21.11 12.49
N ILE A 41 -14.07 22.19 13.01
CA ILE A 41 -14.45 23.56 12.66
C ILE A 41 -13.96 23.88 11.24
N ILE A 42 -12.73 23.46 10.90
CA ILE A 42 -12.20 23.58 9.53
C ILE A 42 -13.09 22.84 8.53
N LYS A 43 -13.55 21.62 8.87
CA LYS A 43 -14.43 20.82 8.02
C LYS A 43 -15.84 21.40 7.82
N GLN A 44 -16.25 22.35 8.66
CA GLN A 44 -17.51 23.07 8.48
C GLN A 44 -17.38 24.20 7.47
N GLU A 45 -16.17 24.70 7.22
CA GLU A 45 -15.91 25.79 6.27
C GLU A 45 -15.31 25.30 4.94
N ALA A 46 -14.59 24.18 4.93
CA ALA A 46 -14.03 23.55 3.73
C ALA A 46 -14.19 22.02 3.78
N GLU A 47 -14.30 21.35 2.64
CA GLU A 47 -14.45 19.88 2.62
C GLU A 47 -13.19 19.17 3.14
N THR A 48 -12.01 19.76 2.91
CA THR A 48 -10.73 19.20 3.34
C THR A 48 -9.78 20.22 3.98
N LEU A 49 -8.89 19.74 4.86
CA LEU A 49 -7.80 20.54 5.44
C LEU A 49 -6.87 21.10 4.35
N ALA A 50 -6.65 20.35 3.28
CA ALA A 50 -5.83 20.77 2.15
C ALA A 50 -6.45 21.97 1.41
N GLU A 51 -7.77 21.95 1.18
CA GLU A 51 -8.49 23.08 0.58
C GLU A 51 -8.50 24.30 1.48
N PHE A 52 -8.70 24.11 2.78
CA PHE A 52 -8.64 25.20 3.76
C PHE A 52 -7.27 25.89 3.75
N ILE A 53 -6.20 25.10 3.71
CA ILE A 53 -4.84 25.65 3.65
C ILE A 53 -4.60 26.36 2.32
N LYS A 54 -5.05 25.78 1.20
CA LYS A 54 -4.93 26.43 -0.12
C LYS A 54 -5.73 27.74 -0.21
N SER A 55 -6.90 27.82 0.42
CA SER A 55 -7.72 29.04 0.34
C SER A 55 -7.17 30.16 1.22
N ARG A 56 -6.70 29.85 2.43
CA ARG A 56 -6.25 30.86 3.42
C ARG A 56 -4.75 31.15 3.40
N PHE A 57 -3.93 30.18 3.01
CA PHE A 57 -2.46 30.26 3.13
C PHE A 57 -1.70 30.04 1.81
N SER A 58 -2.35 30.17 0.66
CA SER A 58 -1.70 30.02 -0.67
C SER A 58 -0.53 30.97 -0.93
N GLU A 59 -0.44 32.07 -0.18
CA GLU A 59 0.69 33.01 -0.24
C GLU A 59 1.93 32.47 0.49
N LYS A 60 1.75 31.73 1.58
CA LYS A 60 2.84 31.28 2.46
C LYS A 60 3.25 29.82 2.24
N TYR A 61 2.28 28.94 1.99
CA TYR A 61 2.50 27.51 1.90
C TYR A 61 2.05 26.95 0.56
N ASP A 62 2.68 25.84 0.19
CA ASP A 62 2.25 24.98 -0.91
C ASP A 62 2.03 23.56 -0.41
N ILE A 63 1.18 22.79 -1.11
CA ILE A 63 0.88 21.41 -0.76
C ILE A 63 1.43 20.51 -1.86
N ILE A 64 2.45 19.74 -1.52
CA ILE A 64 3.07 18.78 -2.42
C ILE A 64 2.63 17.36 -2.10
N SER A 65 2.53 16.54 -3.14
CA SER A 65 2.36 15.10 -3.00
C SER A 65 3.73 14.44 -2.87
N THR A 66 3.94 13.73 -1.77
CA THR A 66 5.16 13.04 -1.39
C THR A 66 4.93 11.53 -1.25
N GLY A 67 6.01 10.77 -1.09
CA GLY A 67 5.99 9.32 -0.96
C GLY A 67 6.08 8.60 -2.31
N LYS A 68 6.45 7.30 -2.25
CA LYS A 68 6.71 6.45 -3.43
C LYS A 68 5.54 6.38 -4.43
N TYR A 69 4.33 6.65 -3.98
CA TYR A 69 3.11 6.62 -4.80
C TYR A 69 2.46 8.01 -4.98
N GLY A 70 3.09 9.10 -4.50
CA GLY A 70 2.54 10.45 -4.60
C GLY A 70 1.20 10.65 -3.88
N ASN A 71 0.91 9.81 -2.88
CA ASN A 71 -0.36 9.81 -2.16
C ASN A 71 -0.30 10.49 -0.79
N ILE A 72 0.88 10.92 -0.35
CA ILE A 72 1.07 11.56 0.95
C ILE A 72 1.14 13.08 0.75
N GLN A 73 0.12 13.82 1.17
CA GLN A 73 0.13 15.27 1.05
C GLN A 73 0.95 15.89 2.20
N SER A 74 1.84 16.79 1.84
CA SER A 74 2.74 17.48 2.76
C SER A 74 2.74 18.98 2.48
N LEU A 75 2.71 19.77 3.54
CA LEU A 75 2.84 21.21 3.53
C LEU A 75 4.33 21.59 3.41
N VAL A 76 4.63 22.55 2.54
CA VAL A 76 5.96 23.13 2.38
C VAL A 76 5.88 24.66 2.30
N SER A 77 6.93 25.36 2.72
CA SER A 77 6.99 26.81 2.56
C SER A 77 7.19 27.18 1.09
N LYS A 78 6.44 28.16 0.60
CA LYS A 78 6.56 28.66 -0.78
C LYS A 78 7.88 29.39 -1.02
N SER A 79 8.51 29.90 0.04
CA SER A 79 9.83 30.55 -0.02
C SER A 79 10.98 29.53 -0.02
N SER A 80 10.73 28.27 0.33
CA SER A 80 11.72 27.21 0.21
C SER A 80 11.71 26.73 -1.24
N VAL A 81 12.68 27.20 -2.03
CA VAL A 81 13.00 26.60 -3.33
C VAL A 81 13.44 25.17 -3.05
N ILE A 82 12.49 24.23 -3.02
CA ILE A 82 12.80 22.80 -3.04
C ILE A 82 13.20 22.51 -4.49
N PRO A 83 14.48 22.20 -4.77
CA PRO A 83 14.91 21.90 -6.12
C PRO A 83 14.19 20.63 -6.57
N ASN A 84 13.34 20.77 -7.59
CA ASN A 84 12.64 19.69 -8.28
C ASN A 84 12.03 18.61 -7.38
N ALA A 85 10.69 18.60 -7.31
CA ALA A 85 9.89 17.42 -6.98
C ALA A 85 9.99 16.31 -8.05
N GLY A 86 11.22 16.02 -8.51
CA GLY A 86 11.58 14.82 -9.24
C GLY A 86 12.42 13.96 -8.31
N ASN A 87 11.84 12.85 -7.83
CA ASN A 87 12.57 11.74 -7.24
C ASN A 87 13.70 12.09 -6.27
N ARG A 88 13.43 12.91 -5.25
CA ARG A 88 14.17 12.77 -4.00
C ARG A 88 13.70 11.46 -3.36
N THR A 89 14.36 10.38 -3.76
CA THR A 89 14.40 9.15 -2.98
C THR A 89 14.93 9.56 -1.62
N ASN A 90 14.00 9.77 -0.68
CA ASN A 90 14.36 9.89 0.72
C ASN A 90 15.05 8.59 1.09
N ASP A 91 16.38 8.66 1.10
CA ASP A 91 17.32 7.88 1.88
C ASP A 91 17.14 8.24 3.37
N LEU A 92 15.88 8.30 3.81
CA LEU A 92 15.53 8.14 5.20
C LEU A 92 15.82 6.68 5.46
N GLY A 93 16.90 6.46 6.21
CA GLY A 93 17.53 5.16 6.41
C GLY A 93 16.52 4.05 6.51
N GLU A 94 16.86 2.91 5.92
CA GLU A 94 16.08 1.68 5.91
C GLU A 94 15.54 1.34 7.31
N GLU A 95 14.43 1.97 7.71
CA GLU A 95 13.49 1.39 8.62
C GLU A 95 13.10 0.11 7.89
N LYS A 96 13.68 -1.00 8.34
CA LYS A 96 13.39 -2.36 7.88
C LYS A 96 11.88 -2.50 7.84
N ARG A 97 11.28 -2.16 6.70
CA ARG A 97 9.84 -2.23 6.51
C ARG A 97 9.48 -3.66 6.81
N ALA A 98 8.60 -3.86 7.80
CA ALA A 98 8.21 -5.18 8.26
C ALA A 98 7.99 -6.10 7.05
N GLU A 99 8.75 -7.19 7.01
CA GLU A 99 8.71 -8.18 5.94
C GLU A 99 7.27 -8.66 5.78
N ARG A 100 6.64 -8.30 4.67
CA ARG A 100 5.26 -8.70 4.42
C ARG A 100 5.27 -10.03 3.70
N PHE A 101 4.97 -11.10 4.44
CA PHE A 101 4.83 -12.44 3.91
C PHE A 101 3.61 -12.59 3.00
N ASN A 102 3.62 -13.58 2.11
CA ASN A 102 2.48 -13.95 1.29
C ASN A 102 1.27 -14.28 2.18
N TYR A 103 0.07 -13.82 1.80
CA TYR A 103 -1.12 -13.99 2.62
C TYR A 103 -1.48 -15.46 2.91
N ARG A 104 -1.29 -16.36 1.93
CA ARG A 104 -1.57 -17.80 2.09
C ARG A 104 -0.56 -18.46 3.00
N PHE A 105 0.71 -18.08 2.82
CA PHE A 105 1.79 -18.53 3.67
C PHE A 105 1.60 -18.06 5.11
N TRP A 106 1.27 -16.77 5.31
CA TRP A 106 0.94 -16.23 6.63
C TRP A 106 -0.25 -16.95 7.26
N ALA A 107 -1.29 -17.27 6.47
CA ALA A 107 -2.46 -17.99 6.96
C ALA A 107 -2.10 -19.38 7.53
N ALA A 108 -1.10 -20.06 6.97
CA ALA A 108 -0.66 -21.37 7.46
C ALA A 108 -0.13 -21.34 8.91
N PHE A 109 0.35 -20.19 9.38
CA PHE A 109 0.84 -20.01 10.76
C PHE A 109 -0.17 -19.28 11.65
N SER A 110 -1.17 -18.63 11.06
CA SER A 110 -2.19 -17.90 11.81
C SER A 110 -3.39 -18.76 12.18
N VAL A 111 -3.80 -19.68 11.32
CA VAL A 111 -5.01 -20.50 11.52
C VAL A 111 -4.71 -21.56 12.59
N PRO A 112 -5.58 -21.79 13.59
CA PRO A 112 -5.39 -22.90 14.54
C PRO A 112 -5.32 -24.24 13.80
N ILE A 113 -4.61 -25.23 14.35
CA ILE A 113 -4.54 -26.57 13.76
C ILE A 113 -5.81 -27.35 14.11
N GLU A 114 -6.46 -27.96 13.11
CA GLU A 114 -7.65 -28.81 13.33
C GLU A 114 -7.31 -30.31 13.35
N GLY A 115 -6.02 -30.66 13.24
CA GLY A 115 -5.49 -32.03 13.25
C GLY A 115 -4.13 -32.17 13.96
N ASN A 116 -3.41 -33.27 13.73
CA ASN A 116 -2.10 -33.53 14.37
C ASN A 116 -0.94 -32.76 13.75
N SER A 117 -0.98 -32.51 12.44
CA SER A 117 0.12 -31.90 11.70
C SER A 117 -0.40 -31.08 10.52
N ARG A 118 0.21 -29.93 10.28
CA ARG A 118 -0.11 -29.06 9.15
C ARG A 118 0.94 -29.23 8.08
N PHE A 119 0.51 -29.52 6.86
CA PHE A 119 1.39 -29.65 5.72
C PHE A 119 1.21 -28.44 4.80
N LEU A 120 2.29 -27.71 4.55
CA LEU A 120 2.33 -26.55 3.66
C LEU A 120 3.01 -26.91 2.35
N ASN A 121 2.32 -26.71 1.24
CA ASN A 121 2.92 -26.76 -0.09
C ASN A 121 3.76 -25.51 -0.35
N ILE A 122 5.06 -25.69 -0.59
CA ILE A 122 5.99 -24.57 -0.76
C ILE A 122 5.77 -23.80 -2.07
N GLU A 123 5.21 -24.45 -3.11
CA GLU A 123 5.06 -23.84 -4.44
C GLU A 123 3.86 -22.91 -4.53
N ASN A 124 2.75 -23.27 -3.90
CA ASN A 124 1.47 -22.57 -4.00
C ASN A 124 0.95 -21.99 -2.67
N PHE A 125 1.68 -22.26 -1.58
CA PHE A 125 1.38 -21.85 -0.20
C PHE A 125 0.02 -22.32 0.31
N ILE A 126 -0.55 -23.38 -0.26
CA ILE A 126 -1.76 -24.03 0.25
C ILE A 126 -1.33 -24.95 1.39
N PHE A 127 -2.09 -24.94 2.48
CA PHE A 127 -1.86 -25.83 3.61
C PHE A 127 -3.07 -26.73 3.84
N GLU A 128 -2.81 -27.94 4.33
CA GLU A 128 -3.81 -28.93 4.69
C GLU A 128 -3.44 -29.56 6.03
N ASP A 129 -4.44 -29.80 6.88
CA ASP A 129 -4.26 -30.46 8.18
C ASP A 129 -4.61 -31.95 8.00
N THR A 130 -3.58 -32.79 7.90
CA THR A 130 -3.70 -34.24 7.66
C THR A 130 -2.68 -35.00 8.50
N ASP A 131 -2.86 -36.30 8.68
CA ASP A 131 -1.85 -37.15 9.35
C ASP A 131 -0.72 -37.60 8.38
N VAL A 132 -0.95 -37.49 7.08
CA VAL A 132 -0.04 -37.99 6.03
C VAL A 132 0.22 -36.90 4.99
N ALA A 133 1.50 -36.68 4.68
CA ALA A 133 1.94 -35.71 3.69
C ALA A 133 1.25 -35.96 2.32
N PRO A 134 0.52 -34.97 1.75
CA PRO A 134 -0.21 -35.15 0.49
C PRO A 134 0.72 -35.36 -0.73
N SER A 135 1.90 -34.74 -0.70
CA SER A 135 2.91 -34.89 -1.76
C SER A 135 4.31 -34.50 -1.26
N ALA A 136 5.34 -34.83 -2.05
CA ALA A 136 6.74 -34.47 -1.76
C ALA A 136 7.03 -32.95 -1.76
N ALA A 137 6.10 -32.12 -2.25
CA ALA A 137 6.22 -30.66 -2.24
C ALA A 137 5.69 -30.01 -0.95
N HIS A 138 5.19 -30.83 -0.01
CA HIS A 138 4.65 -30.36 1.26
C HIS A 138 5.68 -30.49 2.38
N GLU A 139 5.85 -29.42 3.14
CA GLU A 139 6.62 -29.40 4.37
C GLU A 139 5.71 -29.37 5.58
N ILE A 140 6.11 -30.08 6.62
CA ILE A 140 5.41 -30.03 7.90
C ILE A 140 5.67 -28.70 8.62
N ILE A 141 4.60 -28.09 9.12
CA ILE A 141 4.60 -27.02 10.10
C ILE A 141 4.19 -27.67 11.42
N GLU A 142 5.14 -27.78 12.34
CA GLU A 142 4.88 -28.28 13.68
C GLU A 142 3.94 -27.32 14.43
N ALA A 143 3.09 -27.85 15.31
CA ALA A 143 2.11 -27.06 16.06
C ALA A 143 2.76 -25.94 16.90
N GLU A 144 4.03 -26.10 17.26
CA GLU A 144 4.84 -25.11 17.98
C GLU A 144 5.06 -23.80 17.20
N PHE A 145 5.01 -23.86 15.87
CA PHE A 145 5.13 -22.70 15.00
C PHE A 145 3.78 -22.03 14.69
N ILE A 146 2.66 -22.64 15.08
CA ILE A 146 1.32 -22.08 14.85
C ILE A 146 0.93 -21.18 16.02
N ALA A 147 0.50 -19.95 15.74
CA ALA A 147 0.17 -19.00 16.78
C ALA A 147 -1.18 -19.33 17.45
N PRO A 148 -1.24 -19.42 18.79
CA PRO A 148 -2.50 -19.65 19.51
C PRO A 148 -3.45 -18.44 19.40
N GLU A 149 -4.75 -18.72 19.43
CA GLU A 149 -5.79 -17.72 19.16
C GLU A 149 -5.84 -16.59 20.21
N GLU A 150 -5.46 -16.88 21.46
CA GLU A 150 -5.57 -15.97 22.61
C GLU A 150 -4.34 -15.06 22.84
N ALA A 151 -3.35 -15.07 21.94
CA ALA A 151 -2.14 -14.27 22.11
C ALA A 151 -2.38 -12.76 21.96
N LYS A 152 -1.99 -11.97 22.99
CA LYS A 152 -2.12 -10.49 23.02
C LYS A 152 -1.35 -9.74 21.91
N ASP A 153 -0.31 -10.35 21.34
CA ASP A 153 0.50 -9.79 20.24
C ASP A 153 0.64 -10.83 19.09
N ARG A 154 -0.49 -11.46 18.71
CA ARG A 154 -0.53 -12.58 17.75
C ARG A 154 0.23 -12.33 16.45
N ASP A 155 0.11 -11.14 15.87
CA ASP A 155 0.77 -10.81 14.59
C ASP A 155 2.31 -10.82 14.69
N LYS A 156 2.87 -10.31 15.80
CA LYS A 156 4.33 -10.33 16.02
C LYS A 156 4.83 -11.75 16.24
N LEU A 157 4.06 -12.53 17.00
CA LEU A 157 4.35 -13.93 17.29
C LEU A 157 4.31 -14.79 16.02
N ILE A 158 3.35 -14.55 15.13
CA ILE A 158 3.29 -15.21 13.82
C ILE A 158 4.54 -14.90 12.99
N ILE A 159 4.97 -13.64 12.94
CA ILE A 159 6.18 -13.26 12.19
C ILE A 159 7.43 -13.93 12.76
N GLU A 160 7.55 -13.98 14.08
CA GLU A 160 8.67 -14.66 14.75
C GLU A 160 8.67 -16.16 14.48
N ASN A 161 7.50 -16.81 14.57
CA ASN A 161 7.35 -18.24 14.29
C ASN A 161 7.67 -18.57 12.83
N ILE A 162 7.19 -17.75 11.89
CA ILE A 162 7.52 -17.87 10.47
C ILE A 162 9.03 -17.83 10.26
N ARG A 163 9.73 -16.87 10.88
CA ARG A 163 11.19 -16.76 10.78
C ARG A 163 11.89 -17.99 11.34
N ARG A 164 11.49 -18.45 12.54
CA ARG A 164 12.06 -19.65 13.16
C ARG A 164 11.83 -20.90 12.31
N TRP A 165 10.67 -21.04 11.69
CA TRP A 165 10.38 -22.16 10.80
C TRP A 165 11.20 -22.11 9.50
N ILE A 166 11.32 -20.92 8.88
CA ILE A 166 12.17 -20.72 7.70
C ILE A 166 13.63 -21.05 8.01
N ASP A 167 14.15 -20.58 9.14
CA ASP A 167 15.51 -20.83 9.59
C ASP A 167 15.75 -22.32 9.89
N ALA A 168 14.80 -22.99 10.57
CA ALA A 168 14.88 -24.41 10.89
C ALA A 168 14.90 -25.30 9.64
N LYS A 169 14.17 -24.89 8.58
CA LYS A 169 14.11 -25.62 7.30
C LYS A 169 15.20 -25.18 6.30
N GLY A 170 15.97 -24.13 6.60
CA GLY A 170 17.04 -23.62 5.75
C GLY A 170 16.54 -22.96 4.45
N PHE A 171 15.29 -22.47 4.43
CA PHE A 171 14.76 -21.79 3.24
C PHE A 171 15.20 -20.32 3.20
N LYS A 172 15.15 -19.71 2.00
CA LYS A 172 15.39 -18.28 1.84
C LYS A 172 14.11 -17.50 2.09
N THR A 173 14.13 -16.56 3.04
CA THR A 173 12.99 -15.70 3.40
C THR A 173 12.35 -15.02 2.19
N GLU A 174 13.17 -14.63 1.20
CA GLU A 174 12.73 -13.98 -0.04
C GLU A 174 11.69 -14.79 -0.83
N GLN A 175 11.68 -16.11 -0.72
CA GLN A 175 10.75 -16.98 -1.44
C GLN A 175 9.30 -16.83 -0.93
N PHE A 176 9.15 -16.47 0.34
CA PHE A 176 7.85 -16.38 1.02
C PHE A 176 7.33 -14.96 1.15
N LEU A 177 8.10 -13.96 0.72
CA LEU A 177 7.67 -12.57 0.73
C LEU A 177 6.53 -12.36 -0.28
N ALA A 178 5.57 -11.51 0.08
CA ALA A 178 4.55 -11.07 -0.83
C ALA A 178 5.22 -10.35 -2.00
N LYS A 179 5.16 -10.95 -3.20
CA LYS A 179 5.56 -10.26 -4.43
C LYS A 179 4.75 -8.97 -4.48
N ARG A 180 5.44 -7.83 -4.39
CA ARG A 180 4.80 -6.52 -4.63
C ARG A 180 4.15 -6.64 -6.00
N ARG A 181 2.82 -6.61 -6.05
CA ARG A 181 2.12 -6.15 -7.24
C ARG A 181 2.53 -4.69 -7.39
N ILE A 182 3.66 -4.47 -8.05
CA ILE A 182 3.88 -3.23 -8.77
C ILE A 182 2.61 -3.11 -9.60
N GLY A 183 1.79 -2.09 -9.32
CA GLY A 183 0.57 -1.86 -10.08
C GLY A 183 0.94 -2.02 -11.55
N GLN A 184 0.17 -2.82 -12.28
CA GLN A 184 0.35 -3.05 -13.70
C GLN A 184 0.14 -1.71 -14.43
N SER A 185 1.13 -0.83 -14.34
CA SER A 185 1.46 0.10 -15.40
C SER A 185 2.06 -0.78 -16.48
N ALA A 186 1.32 -0.82 -17.59
CA ALA A 186 1.66 -1.43 -18.85
C ALA A 186 3.17 -1.51 -19.11
N SER A 187 3.71 -2.73 -19.13
CA SER A 187 4.83 -3.19 -19.99
C SER A 187 5.59 -4.32 -19.31
N SER A 188 5.13 -5.56 -19.52
CA SER A 188 6.01 -6.66 -19.89
C SER A 188 5.16 -7.92 -20.05
N ALA A 189 4.54 -8.03 -21.22
CA ALA A 189 4.23 -9.32 -21.82
C ALA A 189 4.36 -9.10 -23.33
N THR A 190 5.50 -9.50 -23.86
CA THR A 190 5.72 -9.81 -25.27
C THR A 190 4.77 -10.93 -25.70
N HIS A 191 3.49 -10.61 -25.80
CA HIS A 191 2.47 -11.39 -26.49
C HIS A 191 1.84 -10.46 -27.51
N ASN A 192 1.91 -10.86 -28.78
CA ASN A 192 1.37 -10.22 -29.96
C ASN A 192 0.24 -9.24 -29.63
N ARG A 193 0.55 -7.94 -29.58
CA ARG A 193 -0.45 -6.90 -29.41
C ARG A 193 -1.33 -6.88 -30.65
N THR A 194 -2.52 -7.43 -30.52
CA THR A 194 -3.54 -7.40 -31.57
C THR A 194 -4.31 -6.08 -31.48
N LEU A 195 -4.92 -5.65 -32.59
CA LEU A 195 -5.74 -4.43 -32.63
C LEU A 195 -6.88 -4.45 -31.60
N LEU A 196 -7.34 -5.63 -31.21
CA LEU A 196 -8.29 -5.78 -30.11
C LEU A 196 -7.76 -5.23 -28.79
N HIS A 197 -6.49 -5.47 -28.46
CA HIS A 197 -5.89 -4.95 -27.23
C HIS A 197 -5.80 -3.42 -27.25
N ALA A 198 -5.43 -2.84 -28.40
CA ALA A 198 -5.43 -1.39 -28.58
C ALA A 198 -6.84 -0.78 -28.48
N PHE A 199 -7.86 -1.50 -28.97
CA PHE A 199 -9.27 -1.07 -28.87
C PHE A 199 -9.78 -1.12 -27.43
N VAL A 200 -9.39 -2.15 -26.66
CA VAL A 200 -9.73 -2.25 -25.23
C VAL A 200 -9.03 -1.18 -24.41
N ASP A 201 -7.75 -0.89 -24.69
CA ASP A 201 -6.99 0.15 -23.98
C ASP A 201 -7.52 1.56 -24.25
N ALA A 202 -8.12 1.80 -25.42
CA ALA A 202 -8.65 3.10 -25.82
C ALA A 202 -10.05 3.41 -25.24
N LEU A 203 -10.77 2.40 -24.77
CA LEU A 203 -12.16 2.55 -24.32
C LEU A 203 -12.28 2.48 -22.79
N ASP A 204 -13.04 3.41 -22.22
CA ASP A 204 -13.36 3.40 -20.79
C ASP A 204 -14.38 2.29 -20.46
N LYS A 205 -14.43 1.84 -19.20
CA LYS A 205 -15.28 0.73 -18.73
C LYS A 205 -16.77 0.91 -19.07
N LYS A 206 -17.25 2.17 -19.06
CA LYS A 206 -18.62 2.49 -19.49
C LYS A 206 -18.84 2.24 -20.99
N GLN A 207 -17.85 2.57 -21.81
CA GLN A 207 -17.92 2.38 -23.26
C GLN A 207 -17.84 0.90 -23.62
N LEU A 208 -16.94 0.13 -22.97
CA LEU A 208 -16.86 -1.33 -23.15
C LEU A 208 -18.18 -2.05 -22.81
N SER A 209 -18.92 -1.57 -21.79
CA SER A 209 -20.23 -2.16 -21.45
C SER A 209 -21.34 -1.84 -22.45
N SER A 210 -21.16 -0.79 -23.26
CA SER A 210 -22.16 -0.31 -24.23
C SER A 210 -21.94 -0.84 -25.65
N VAL A 211 -20.73 -1.31 -25.96
CA VAL A 211 -20.36 -1.75 -27.30
C VAL A 211 -20.49 -3.26 -27.40
N SER A 212 -21.47 -3.72 -28.19
CA SER A 212 -21.57 -5.12 -28.61
C SER A 212 -20.87 -5.31 -29.96
N LEU A 213 -19.83 -6.14 -29.98
CA LEU A 213 -19.14 -6.53 -31.21
C LEU A 213 -19.59 -7.94 -31.63
N PRO A 214 -19.96 -8.16 -32.91
CA PRO A 214 -20.18 -9.50 -33.44
C PRO A 214 -18.91 -10.36 -33.32
N LEU A 215 -19.10 -11.66 -33.08
CA LEU A 215 -17.99 -12.60 -32.86
C LEU A 215 -16.99 -12.63 -34.03
N ASP A 216 -17.47 -12.45 -35.26
CA ASP A 216 -16.65 -12.41 -36.47
C ASP A 216 -15.70 -11.20 -36.49
N VAL A 217 -16.14 -10.06 -35.94
CA VAL A 217 -15.34 -8.84 -35.85
C VAL A 217 -14.26 -9.00 -34.77
N VAL A 218 -14.59 -9.66 -33.67
CA VAL A 218 -13.63 -9.99 -32.59
C VAL A 218 -12.53 -10.91 -33.12
N ALA A 219 -12.90 -11.94 -33.89
CA ALA A 219 -11.95 -12.85 -34.53
C ALA A 219 -11.04 -12.12 -35.54
N ALA A 220 -11.60 -11.22 -36.35
CA ALA A 220 -10.83 -10.40 -37.28
C ALA A 220 -9.84 -9.46 -36.56
N LEU A 221 -10.23 -8.87 -35.42
CA LEU A 221 -9.38 -7.99 -34.62
C LEU A 221 -8.29 -8.73 -33.83
N LEU A 222 -8.54 -10.00 -33.45
CA LEU A 222 -7.55 -10.88 -32.82
C LEU A 222 -6.49 -11.37 -33.83
N ASN A 223 -6.85 -11.57 -35.09
CA ASN A 223 -5.91 -12.03 -36.12
C ASN A 223 -5.08 -10.90 -36.75
N ARG A 224 -5.39 -9.64 -36.43
CA ARG A 224 -4.72 -8.46 -36.99
C ARG A 224 -3.82 -7.85 -35.92
N SER A 225 -2.50 -7.97 -36.12
CA SER A 225 -1.50 -7.32 -35.28
C SER A 225 -1.57 -5.80 -35.46
N ALA A 226 -1.46 -5.06 -34.35
CA ALA A 226 -1.42 -3.59 -34.33
C ALA A 226 -0.01 -3.07 -34.62
#